data_AF-A0A316MAR4-F1
#
_entry.id   AF-A0A316MAR4-F1
#
_cell.length_a   1.000
_cell.length_b   1.000
_cell.length_c   1.000
_cell.angle_alpha   90.00
_cell.angle_beta   90.00
_cell.angle_gamma   90.00
#
_symmetry.space_group_name_H-M   'P 1'
#
loop_
_entity.id
_entity.type
_entity.pdbx_description
1 polymer ?
#
loop_
_entity_poly.entity_id
_entity_poly.type
_entity_poly.pdbx_seq_one_letter_code
_entity_poly.pdbx_strand_id
1 'polypeptide(L)'
;MRTTGFYAKYGLYDTTAREDSTLTTAYNQAFGDISKAKEDISAPDYGTLEQDYFLLDGTHPEMPDNPDDVVFFSSEMSGADGTFTENPLLIILFTENHTSACLTFHFVGDYPLEMKIRWVDGNGNYIEYASYEVDSNKFVAWKQVENYRRLEIEFTRAKPYRYVKFRYVEYGTDIICGVDGYPVKEAKLVEECDPISNKIAINKLTFKLIDEKNDFDIGNMSGIHKVFQSGQKVMAYETINGEAQLLGAFFLDSYSTTKNISTISLVDYKGLLSKHTFRGGKVYTGEPAGEVIDQIMAAAGITAYTVDEATRAAPLYGWLKIQDCRKALREVLFACGSVIDSSRSETVNIYKPSRVIHTTIQRSRKFSTTPKNQSYISDVAVKFPVYSLDEESKEIFKSTYVPGIYTVDLSSPSAEMTITGGTITEQTNNYVTFTVAEEGEVVISGRKYSKEDLTVTASVEKVDAGESRETKSFTCTVLNASRAAERAQAILDYYDLRLNLKIKFLNEGDKVVDWAEVFNANRQFGSYVAGIEKMTTDLTGGYISTAELRGYYKLVEDFYYTGEIIAGEEFGEM
;
A
#
# COMPACT_ATOMS: atom_id res chain seq x y z
N MET A 1 -27.93 -16.07 8.24
CA MET A 1 -27.50 -14.95 9.09
C MET A 1 -26.11 -14.55 8.59
N ARG A 2 -25.89 -13.31 8.15
CA ARG A 2 -24.57 -12.86 7.65
C ARG A 2 -23.56 -12.96 8.79
N THR A 3 -22.58 -13.85 8.70
CA THR A 3 -21.46 -13.90 9.64
C THR A 3 -20.32 -13.05 9.08
N THR A 4 -19.75 -12.20 9.93
CA THR A 4 -18.64 -11.33 9.54
C THR A 4 -17.49 -11.50 10.51
N GLY A 5 -16.27 -11.35 10.01
CA GLY A 5 -15.05 -11.37 10.83
C GLY A 5 -13.98 -10.48 10.23
N PHE A 6 -13.08 -9.98 11.05
CA PHE A 6 -11.94 -9.18 10.59
C PHE A 6 -10.67 -9.99 10.75
N TYR A 7 -9.80 -9.95 9.74
CA TYR A 7 -8.41 -10.33 9.94
C TYR A 7 -7.46 -9.45 9.14
N ALA A 8 -6.26 -9.26 9.67
CA ALA A 8 -5.13 -8.66 9.00
C ALA A 8 -4.03 -9.70 8.85
N LYS A 9 -3.54 -9.87 7.61
CA LYS A 9 -2.43 -10.73 7.25
C LYS A 9 -1.16 -9.89 7.17
N TYR A 10 -0.26 -10.12 8.09
CA TYR A 10 1.02 -9.43 8.23
C TYR A 10 2.14 -10.35 7.71
N GLY A 11 2.75 -10.01 6.57
CA GLY A 11 3.81 -10.83 5.99
C GLY A 11 5.15 -10.54 6.66
N LEU A 12 5.54 -11.33 7.66
CA LEU A 12 6.80 -11.21 8.40
C LEU A 12 7.92 -11.90 7.66
N TYR A 13 8.30 -11.37 6.49
CA TYR A 13 9.35 -11.92 5.64
C TYR A 13 10.52 -10.95 5.49
N ASP A 14 11.73 -11.50 5.47
CA ASP A 14 12.86 -10.84 4.83
C ASP A 14 12.65 -10.93 3.31
N THR A 15 12.18 -9.83 2.73
CA THR A 15 11.87 -9.74 1.30
C THR A 15 13.10 -9.79 0.40
N THR A 16 14.31 -9.62 0.94
CA THR A 16 15.57 -9.59 0.18
C THR A 16 16.31 -10.93 0.21
N ALA A 17 16.16 -11.71 1.29
CA ALA A 17 16.84 -12.98 1.48
C ALA A 17 16.59 -14.00 0.36
N ARG A 18 15.38 -14.03 -0.20
CA ARG A 18 15.03 -14.98 -1.29
C ARG A 18 15.89 -14.76 -2.53
N GLU A 19 16.00 -13.52 -2.99
CA GLU A 19 16.78 -13.18 -4.18
C GLU A 19 18.28 -13.42 -3.93
N ASP A 20 18.79 -13.01 -2.76
CA ASP A 20 20.22 -13.13 -2.39
C ASP A 20 20.68 -14.56 -2.04
N SER A 21 19.75 -15.46 -1.69
CA SER A 21 20.09 -16.82 -1.27
C SER A 21 20.77 -17.63 -2.38
N THR A 22 21.55 -18.65 -2.03
CA THR A 22 22.04 -19.68 -2.97
C THR A 22 21.96 -21.02 -2.25
N LEU A 23 21.04 -21.88 -2.70
CA LEU A 23 20.80 -23.18 -2.09
C LEU A 23 21.68 -24.25 -2.74
N THR A 24 22.29 -25.09 -1.92
CA THR A 24 23.21 -26.15 -2.33
C THR A 24 23.04 -27.38 -1.44
N THR A 25 23.35 -28.55 -1.98
CA THR A 25 23.35 -29.82 -1.23
C THR A 25 24.19 -30.85 -1.98
N ALA A 26 24.77 -31.79 -1.23
CA ALA A 26 25.39 -33.00 -1.79
C ALA A 26 24.46 -34.23 -1.72
N TYR A 27 23.27 -34.07 -1.14
CA TYR A 27 22.36 -35.14 -0.73
C TYR A 27 21.11 -35.20 -1.60
N ASN A 28 21.16 -34.76 -2.86
CA ASN A 28 20.01 -34.81 -3.76
C ASN A 28 20.07 -36.03 -4.67
N GLN A 29 18.92 -36.57 -5.05
CA GLN A 29 18.82 -37.51 -6.17
C GLN A 29 19.29 -36.85 -7.47
N ALA A 30 19.80 -37.66 -8.41
CA ALA A 30 20.38 -37.17 -9.66
C ALA A 30 19.39 -36.41 -10.57
N PHE A 31 18.08 -36.67 -10.41
CA PHE A 31 17.01 -35.99 -11.13
C PHE A 31 16.51 -34.72 -10.42
N GLY A 32 16.94 -34.44 -9.18
CA GLY A 32 16.52 -33.28 -8.41
C GLY A 32 17.40 -32.05 -8.68
N ASP A 33 16.79 -30.87 -8.72
CA ASP A 33 17.50 -29.61 -8.94
C ASP A 33 17.27 -28.61 -7.79
N ILE A 34 18.25 -28.53 -6.88
CA ILE A 34 18.16 -27.65 -5.70
C ILE A 34 18.16 -26.16 -6.05
N SER A 35 18.64 -25.78 -7.24
CA SER A 35 18.67 -24.36 -7.65
C SER A 35 17.26 -23.77 -7.78
N LYS A 36 16.27 -24.65 -8.01
CA LYS A 36 14.85 -24.33 -8.10
C LYS A 36 14.17 -24.08 -6.76
N ALA A 37 14.84 -24.35 -5.63
CA ALA A 37 14.30 -24.14 -4.29
C ALA A 37 14.04 -22.66 -3.92
N LYS A 38 14.42 -21.74 -4.81
CA LYS A 38 14.03 -20.32 -4.73
C LYS A 38 12.63 -20.07 -5.22
N GLU A 39 12.01 -20.95 -5.99
CA GLU A 39 10.70 -20.74 -6.59
C GLU A 39 9.68 -21.71 -6.01
N ASP A 40 8.42 -21.26 -5.89
CA ASP A 40 7.35 -22.16 -5.50
C ASP A 40 6.93 -22.98 -6.73
N ILE A 41 7.72 -24.00 -7.04
CA ILE A 41 7.42 -24.92 -8.13
C ILE A 41 6.42 -25.94 -7.61
N SER A 42 5.25 -26.00 -8.27
CA SER A 42 4.24 -26.99 -7.99
C SER A 42 4.68 -28.35 -8.53
N ALA A 43 4.91 -29.30 -7.65
CA ALA A 43 5.19 -30.70 -7.99
C ALA A 43 4.02 -31.58 -7.49
N PRO A 44 3.47 -32.48 -8.32
CA PRO A 44 2.55 -33.51 -7.87
C PRO A 44 3.19 -34.42 -6.83
N ASP A 45 2.33 -35.08 -6.05
CA ASP A 45 2.79 -36.15 -5.19
C ASP A 45 2.99 -37.44 -6.02
N TYR A 46 4.20 -37.61 -6.56
CA TYR A 46 4.49 -38.72 -7.47
C TYR A 46 4.45 -40.09 -6.78
N GLY A 47 3.91 -41.08 -7.49
CA GLY A 47 3.96 -42.47 -7.10
C GLY A 47 5.40 -42.98 -7.13
N THR A 48 5.98 -43.23 -5.97
CA THR A 48 7.39 -43.65 -5.81
C THR A 48 7.44 -45.01 -5.12
N LEU A 49 8.57 -45.71 -5.25
CA LEU A 49 8.73 -47.08 -4.73
C LEU A 49 9.03 -47.14 -3.21
N GLU A 50 8.62 -46.13 -2.45
CA GLU A 50 8.73 -46.06 -1.00
C GLU A 50 7.67 -46.96 -0.33
N GLN A 51 8.05 -47.70 0.72
CA GLN A 51 7.18 -48.73 1.31
C GLN A 51 5.91 -48.12 1.92
N ASP A 52 4.72 -48.57 1.52
CA ASP A 52 3.43 -48.09 2.05
C ASP A 52 3.23 -46.56 1.87
N TYR A 53 3.80 -45.97 0.82
CA TYR A 53 3.75 -44.52 0.60
C TYR A 53 2.38 -44.01 0.12
N PHE A 54 1.80 -44.68 -0.87
CA PHE A 54 0.58 -44.23 -1.53
C PHE A 54 -0.40 -45.37 -1.78
N LEU A 55 -1.68 -45.02 -1.93
CA LEU A 55 -2.73 -45.96 -2.32
C LEU A 55 -2.79 -46.06 -3.85
N LEU A 56 -3.15 -47.25 -4.35
CA LEU A 56 -3.39 -47.49 -5.78
C LEU A 56 -4.78 -46.98 -6.21
N ASP A 57 -5.11 -45.74 -5.86
CA ASP A 57 -6.40 -45.08 -6.12
C ASP A 57 -6.33 -44.00 -7.22
N GLY A 58 -5.14 -43.81 -7.81
CA GLY A 58 -4.89 -42.84 -8.88
C GLY A 58 -4.61 -41.41 -8.40
N THR A 59 -4.50 -41.18 -7.10
CA THR A 59 -4.15 -39.86 -6.53
C THR A 59 -2.70 -39.45 -6.75
N HIS A 60 -1.81 -40.42 -6.99
CA HIS A 60 -0.38 -40.22 -7.21
C HIS A 60 -0.03 -40.54 -8.65
N PRO A 61 0.30 -39.54 -9.50
CA PRO A 61 0.68 -39.78 -10.88
C PRO A 61 2.03 -40.48 -10.99
N GLU A 62 2.25 -41.14 -12.12
CA GLU A 62 3.56 -41.70 -12.47
C GLU A 62 4.60 -40.58 -12.61
N MET A 63 5.78 -40.81 -12.03
CA MET A 63 6.90 -39.88 -12.13
C MET A 63 7.50 -39.94 -13.54
N PRO A 64 7.67 -38.81 -14.25
CA PRO A 64 8.35 -38.79 -15.54
C PRO A 64 9.79 -39.30 -15.44
N ASP A 65 10.32 -39.87 -16.52
CA ASP A 65 11.73 -40.30 -16.58
C ASP A 65 12.72 -39.16 -16.32
N ASN A 66 12.35 -37.93 -16.70
CA ASN A 66 13.14 -36.72 -16.50
C ASN A 66 12.24 -35.61 -15.94
N PRO A 67 11.96 -35.61 -14.62
CA PRO A 67 11.12 -34.59 -14.00
C PRO A 67 11.85 -33.24 -14.00
N ASP A 68 11.14 -32.16 -14.28
CA ASP A 68 11.65 -30.79 -14.20
C ASP A 68 11.08 -30.00 -13.02
N ASP A 69 10.24 -30.62 -12.20
CA ASP A 69 9.53 -30.03 -11.07
C ASP A 69 10.03 -30.53 -9.70
N VAL A 70 10.95 -31.51 -9.67
CA VAL A 70 11.54 -32.04 -8.44
C VAL A 70 12.73 -31.19 -7.99
N VAL A 71 12.56 -30.49 -6.88
CA VAL A 71 13.60 -29.63 -6.29
C VAL A 71 14.58 -30.43 -5.46
N PHE A 72 14.11 -31.02 -4.36
CA PHE A 72 14.94 -31.81 -3.48
C PHE A 72 14.26 -33.12 -3.11
N PHE A 73 15.01 -34.19 -3.30
CA PHE A 73 14.67 -35.54 -2.93
C PHE A 73 15.94 -36.15 -2.34
N SER A 74 15.95 -36.56 -1.07
CA SER A 74 17.19 -37.02 -0.43
C SER A 74 17.82 -38.18 -1.20
N SER A 75 19.15 -38.21 -1.29
CA SER A 75 19.90 -39.27 -1.97
C SER A 75 19.78 -40.61 -1.23
N GLU A 76 19.60 -40.55 0.08
CA GLU A 76 19.37 -41.71 0.94
C GLU A 76 17.92 -41.76 1.44
N MET A 77 17.38 -42.98 1.46
CA MET A 77 16.10 -43.31 2.09
C MET A 77 16.35 -43.61 3.57
N SER A 78 15.42 -43.22 4.44
CA SER A 78 15.47 -43.55 5.86
C SER A 78 15.37 -45.07 6.09
N GLY A 79 15.99 -45.53 7.17
CA GLY A 79 15.93 -46.90 7.63
C GLY A 79 14.59 -47.25 8.28
N ALA A 80 14.50 -48.49 8.77
CA ALA A 80 13.31 -49.02 9.45
C ALA A 80 12.92 -48.24 10.72
N ASP A 81 13.88 -47.59 11.37
CA ASP A 81 13.67 -46.74 12.54
C ASP A 81 13.48 -45.26 12.19
N GLY A 82 13.45 -44.92 10.90
CA GLY A 82 13.29 -43.56 10.38
C GLY A 82 14.58 -42.72 10.37
N THR A 83 15.72 -43.28 10.79
CA THR A 83 17.01 -42.58 10.77
C THR A 83 17.74 -42.73 9.42
N PHE A 84 18.72 -41.88 9.16
CA PHE A 84 19.57 -41.95 7.97
C PHE A 84 20.96 -42.46 8.33
N THR A 85 21.64 -43.10 7.37
CA THR A 85 23.06 -43.45 7.56
C THR A 85 23.91 -42.19 7.53
N GLU A 86 23.66 -41.34 6.54
CA GLU A 86 24.10 -39.95 6.53
C GLU A 86 22.90 -39.00 6.45
N ASN A 87 22.79 -38.08 7.42
CA ASN A 87 21.67 -37.15 7.47
C ASN A 87 21.68 -36.21 6.25
N PRO A 88 20.57 -36.13 5.48
CA PRO A 88 20.48 -35.20 4.38
C PRO A 88 20.63 -33.75 4.86
N LEU A 89 21.44 -32.97 4.16
CA LEU A 89 21.80 -31.59 4.53
C LEU A 89 21.54 -30.61 3.38
N LEU A 90 20.82 -29.52 3.67
CA LEU A 90 20.70 -28.36 2.80
C LEU A 90 21.56 -27.22 3.34
N ILE A 91 22.29 -26.54 2.46
CA ILE A 91 23.08 -25.36 2.80
C ILE A 91 22.56 -24.18 1.98
N ILE A 92 22.24 -23.09 2.67
CA ILE A 92 21.82 -21.83 2.05
C ILE A 92 22.89 -20.79 2.34
N LEU A 93 23.42 -20.17 1.30
CA LEU A 93 24.42 -19.10 1.39
C LEU A 93 23.78 -17.76 1.00
N PHE A 94 24.26 -16.67 1.59
CA PHE A 94 23.84 -15.31 1.27
C PHE A 94 25.06 -14.43 0.99
N THR A 95 24.93 -13.46 0.10
CA THR A 95 25.99 -12.50 -0.15
C THR A 95 25.95 -11.36 0.87
N GLU A 96 24.78 -10.99 1.37
CA GLU A 96 24.56 -9.97 2.41
C GLU A 96 24.10 -10.57 3.74
N ASN A 97 24.10 -9.76 4.81
CA ASN A 97 23.59 -10.16 6.12
C ASN A 97 22.06 -10.17 6.12
N HIS A 98 21.45 -11.26 6.61
CA HIS A 98 20.00 -11.39 6.75
C HIS A 98 19.55 -11.58 8.19
N THR A 99 18.29 -11.21 8.45
CA THR A 99 17.63 -11.33 9.75
C THR A 99 16.21 -11.82 9.55
N SER A 100 15.81 -12.84 10.30
CA SER A 100 14.47 -13.41 10.21
C SER A 100 13.93 -13.85 11.57
N ALA A 101 12.62 -13.77 11.73
CA ALA A 101 11.92 -14.22 12.94
C ALA A 101 11.77 -15.75 13.01
N CYS A 102 11.67 -16.37 11.84
CA CYS A 102 11.47 -17.79 11.63
C CYS A 102 11.83 -18.14 10.18
N LEU A 103 11.86 -19.45 9.88
CA LEU A 103 11.96 -19.98 8.53
C LEU A 103 10.73 -20.86 8.28
N THR A 104 10.07 -20.72 7.12
CA THR A 104 8.96 -21.59 6.74
C THR A 104 9.43 -22.56 5.66
N PHE A 105 9.26 -23.85 5.89
CA PHE A 105 9.64 -24.93 4.98
C PHE A 105 8.41 -25.54 4.32
N HIS A 106 8.51 -25.80 3.02
CA HIS A 106 7.47 -26.46 2.24
C HIS A 106 7.97 -27.81 1.74
N PHE A 107 7.38 -28.88 2.28
CA PHE A 107 7.65 -30.28 1.94
C PHE A 107 6.59 -30.83 0.98
N VAL A 108 6.87 -32.00 0.38
CA VAL A 108 5.96 -32.71 -0.53
C VAL A 108 5.74 -34.12 -0.02
N GLY A 109 4.50 -34.59 -0.09
CA GLY A 109 4.16 -35.93 0.38
C GLY A 109 4.39 -36.08 1.88
N ASP A 110 5.23 -37.05 2.25
CA ASP A 110 5.63 -37.26 3.63
C ASP A 110 6.74 -36.27 4.04
N TYR A 111 6.48 -35.46 5.06
CA TYR A 111 7.44 -34.55 5.67
C TYR A 111 8.48 -35.29 6.53
N PRO A 112 9.70 -34.74 6.70
CA PRO A 112 10.65 -35.23 7.70
C PRO A 112 10.02 -35.11 9.09
N LEU A 113 10.37 -35.96 10.05
CA LEU A 113 9.85 -35.92 11.42
C LEU A 113 10.73 -35.07 12.36
N GLU A 114 12.02 -34.97 12.06
CA GLU A 114 12.95 -34.14 12.84
C GLU A 114 13.95 -33.44 11.93
N MET A 115 14.24 -32.17 12.24
CA MET A 115 15.30 -31.41 11.58
C MET A 115 16.05 -30.52 12.56
N LYS A 116 17.28 -30.13 12.19
CA LYS A 116 18.14 -29.23 12.92
C LYS A 116 18.58 -28.09 12.02
N ILE A 117 18.61 -26.89 12.56
CA ILE A 117 19.05 -25.69 11.83
C ILE A 117 20.21 -25.04 12.58
N ARG A 118 21.27 -24.70 11.85
CA ARG A 118 22.39 -23.89 12.32
C ARG A 118 22.47 -22.60 11.52
N TRP A 119 22.58 -21.48 12.22
CA TRP A 119 22.80 -20.16 11.64
C TRP A 119 24.25 -19.75 11.82
N VAL A 120 24.86 -19.24 10.75
CA VAL A 120 26.29 -18.94 10.69
C VAL A 120 26.51 -17.54 10.13
N ASP A 121 27.41 -16.79 10.75
CA ASP A 121 27.76 -15.41 10.35
C ASP A 121 28.66 -15.37 9.10
N GLY A 122 28.95 -14.16 8.63
CA GLY A 122 29.84 -13.93 7.49
C GLY A 122 31.30 -14.34 7.67
N ASN A 123 31.72 -14.60 8.90
CA ASN A 123 33.07 -15.03 9.26
C ASN A 123 33.14 -16.56 9.47
N GLY A 124 32.02 -17.26 9.35
CA GLY A 124 31.93 -18.71 9.55
C GLY A 124 31.67 -19.13 11.01
N ASN A 125 31.39 -18.20 11.92
CA ASN A 125 31.05 -18.52 13.31
C ASN A 125 29.58 -18.91 13.44
N TYR A 126 29.30 -19.93 14.27
CA TYR A 126 27.93 -20.27 14.63
C TYR A 126 27.31 -19.14 15.46
N ILE A 127 26.19 -18.61 14.99
CA ILE A 127 25.36 -17.63 15.71
C ILE A 127 24.41 -18.35 16.64
N GLU A 128 23.74 -19.39 16.12
CA GLU A 128 22.61 -20.01 16.80
C GLU A 128 22.32 -21.44 16.27
N TYR A 129 21.64 -22.25 17.09
CA TYR A 129 21.22 -23.62 16.76
C TYR A 129 19.82 -23.93 17.31
N ALA A 130 19.04 -24.72 16.58
CA ALA A 130 17.76 -25.25 17.05
C ALA A 130 17.44 -26.63 16.45
N SER A 131 16.72 -27.45 17.23
CA SER A 131 16.11 -28.71 16.77
C SER A 131 14.59 -28.55 16.71
N TYR A 132 13.95 -29.18 15.73
CA TYR A 132 12.52 -29.11 15.50
C TYR A 132 11.92 -30.50 15.27
N GLU A 133 10.74 -30.72 15.85
CA GLU A 133 9.82 -31.79 15.44
C GLU A 133 8.89 -31.22 14.38
N VAL A 134 8.81 -31.88 13.23
CA VAL A 134 8.05 -31.42 12.07
C VAL A 134 6.76 -32.23 11.96
N ASP A 135 5.65 -31.53 11.82
CA ASP A 135 4.28 -32.09 11.94
C ASP A 135 3.40 -31.82 10.71
N SER A 136 3.91 -31.11 9.72
CA SER A 136 3.15 -30.62 8.58
C SER A 136 4.04 -30.32 7.38
N ASN A 137 3.46 -30.37 6.17
CA ASN A 137 4.18 -30.02 4.95
C ASN A 137 4.53 -28.53 4.86
N LYS A 138 3.73 -27.65 5.48
CA LYS A 138 4.08 -26.24 5.68
C LYS A 138 4.49 -26.04 7.13
N PHE A 139 5.79 -26.16 7.41
CA PHE A 139 6.32 -26.11 8.76
C PHE A 139 7.02 -24.77 9.05
N VAL A 140 6.68 -24.13 10.17
CA VAL A 140 7.29 -22.86 10.61
C VAL A 140 8.29 -23.10 11.74
N ALA A 141 9.58 -23.00 11.43
CA ALA A 141 10.67 -23.09 12.38
C ALA A 141 10.88 -21.74 13.08
N TRP A 142 10.18 -21.51 14.20
CA TRP A 142 10.33 -20.29 14.99
C TRP A 142 11.70 -20.22 15.68
N LYS A 143 12.48 -19.21 15.33
CA LYS A 143 13.72 -18.79 15.99
C LYS A 143 14.16 -17.47 15.38
N GLN A 144 14.13 -16.40 16.17
CA GLN A 144 14.65 -15.12 15.71
C GLN A 144 16.18 -15.17 15.71
N VAL A 145 16.78 -14.94 14.54
CA VAL A 145 18.24 -14.88 14.37
C VAL A 145 18.60 -13.71 13.48
N GLU A 146 19.60 -12.95 13.90
CA GLU A 146 20.05 -11.72 13.26
C GLU A 146 21.43 -11.89 12.63
N ASN A 147 21.69 -11.20 11.52
CA ASN A 147 22.99 -11.09 10.84
C ASN A 147 23.64 -12.43 10.43
N TYR A 148 22.85 -13.40 9.97
CA TYR A 148 23.38 -14.63 9.39
C TYR A 148 23.69 -14.46 7.90
N ARG A 149 24.70 -15.21 7.43
CA ARG A 149 25.06 -15.33 5.99
C ARG A 149 25.02 -16.77 5.49
N ARG A 150 24.72 -17.72 6.36
CA ARG A 150 24.60 -19.12 6.00
C ARG A 150 23.68 -19.91 6.94
N LEU A 151 22.87 -20.78 6.34
CA LEU A 151 22.01 -21.74 7.04
C LEU A 151 22.46 -23.16 6.70
N GLU A 152 22.51 -24.03 7.70
CA GLU A 152 22.66 -25.48 7.52
C GLU A 152 21.41 -26.16 8.07
N ILE A 153 20.66 -26.86 7.22
CA ILE A 153 19.41 -27.54 7.57
C ILE A 153 19.62 -29.04 7.41
N GLU A 154 19.68 -29.74 8.53
CA GLU A 154 19.98 -31.17 8.61
C GLU A 154 18.71 -31.94 8.99
N PHE A 155 18.30 -32.89 8.17
CA PHE A 155 17.15 -33.75 8.44
C PHE A 155 17.61 -35.02 9.16
N THR A 156 17.13 -35.23 10.38
CA THR A 156 17.64 -36.30 11.25
C THR A 156 16.71 -37.50 11.36
N ARG A 157 15.42 -37.32 11.04
CA ARG A 157 14.44 -38.40 11.04
C ARG A 157 13.34 -38.17 10.00
N ALA A 158 12.86 -39.23 9.39
CA ALA A 158 11.65 -39.28 8.57
C ALA A 158 10.79 -40.49 8.98
N LYS A 159 9.62 -40.69 8.36
CA LYS A 159 8.91 -41.97 8.50
C LYS A 159 9.80 -43.12 7.95
N PRO A 160 9.65 -44.36 8.43
CA PRO A 160 10.44 -45.49 7.94
C PRO A 160 10.35 -45.66 6.43
N TYR A 161 11.48 -45.94 5.78
CA TYR A 161 11.56 -46.12 4.33
C TYR A 161 11.01 -44.93 3.55
N ARG A 162 11.36 -43.72 4.01
CA ARG A 162 11.07 -42.46 3.33
C ARG A 162 12.32 -41.67 3.03
N TYR A 163 12.30 -41.06 1.89
CA TYR A 163 13.19 -39.96 1.54
C TYR A 163 12.58 -38.63 2.01
N VAL A 164 13.42 -37.62 2.20
CA VAL A 164 12.97 -36.25 2.46
C VAL A 164 12.70 -35.55 1.14
N LYS A 165 11.51 -34.97 0.99
CA LYS A 165 11.08 -34.24 -0.20
C LYS A 165 10.80 -32.78 0.15
N PHE A 166 11.55 -31.86 -0.44
CA PHE A 166 11.47 -30.43 -0.14
C PHE A 166 11.29 -29.62 -1.43
N ARG A 167 10.45 -28.58 -1.37
CA ARG A 167 10.17 -27.67 -2.49
C ARG A 167 10.90 -26.34 -2.32
N TYR A 168 10.59 -25.58 -1.29
CA TYR A 168 11.17 -24.25 -1.11
C TYR A 168 11.10 -23.79 0.35
N VAL A 169 11.85 -22.73 0.64
CA VAL A 169 11.92 -22.10 1.96
C VAL A 169 11.55 -20.62 1.86
N GLU A 170 10.84 -20.12 2.86
CA GLU A 170 10.55 -18.70 3.04
C GLU A 170 11.27 -18.18 4.28
N TYR A 171 11.86 -17.00 4.17
CA TYR A 171 12.61 -16.35 5.26
C TYR A 171 11.68 -15.54 6.15
N GLY A 172 10.69 -16.22 6.73
CA GLY A 172 9.62 -15.59 7.47
C GLY A 172 8.33 -16.40 7.47
N THR A 173 7.25 -15.78 7.93
CA THR A 173 5.90 -16.35 7.89
C THR A 173 4.83 -15.27 7.89
N ASP A 174 3.59 -15.68 7.64
CA ASP A 174 2.43 -14.80 7.80
C ASP A 174 1.94 -14.83 9.24
N ILE A 175 1.78 -13.64 9.84
CA ILE A 175 1.07 -13.48 11.10
C ILE A 175 -0.35 -13.06 10.78
N ILE A 176 -1.32 -13.86 11.24
CA ILE A 176 -2.74 -13.53 11.14
C ILE A 176 -3.19 -12.87 12.44
N CYS A 177 -3.79 -11.69 12.32
CA CYS A 177 -4.35 -10.92 13.41
C CYS A 177 -5.87 -10.82 13.22
N GLY A 178 -6.66 -11.53 14.02
CA GLY A 178 -8.12 -11.57 13.93
C GLY A 178 -8.64 -12.99 13.82
N VAL A 179 -9.60 -13.21 12.91
CA VAL A 179 -10.11 -14.56 12.59
C VAL A 179 -8.93 -15.49 12.27
N ASP A 180 -8.92 -16.68 12.87
CA ASP A 180 -7.90 -17.72 12.71
C ASP A 180 -6.47 -17.34 13.15
N GLY A 181 -6.31 -16.28 13.95
CA GLY A 181 -5.00 -15.84 14.44
C GLY A 181 -5.03 -15.17 15.81
N TYR A 182 -4.17 -14.17 16.02
CA TYR A 182 -4.12 -13.41 17.27
C TYR A 182 -5.45 -12.70 17.54
N PRO A 183 -6.08 -12.88 18.72
CA PRO A 183 -7.39 -12.28 18.99
C PRO A 183 -7.37 -10.75 18.88
N VAL A 184 -8.28 -10.21 18.07
CA VAL A 184 -8.49 -8.75 17.93
C VAL A 184 -9.67 -8.32 18.78
N LYS A 185 -9.43 -7.38 19.69
CA LYS A 185 -10.45 -6.81 20.59
C LYS A 185 -11.29 -5.74 19.90
N GLU A 186 -10.63 -4.84 19.19
CA GLU A 186 -11.24 -3.68 18.52
C GLU A 186 -10.49 -3.47 17.21
N ALA A 187 -11.20 -3.23 16.11
CA ALA A 187 -10.61 -2.81 14.85
C ALA A 187 -11.46 -1.74 14.15
N LYS A 188 -10.78 -0.73 13.62
CA LYS A 188 -11.38 0.45 13.02
C LYS A 188 -10.66 0.80 11.73
N LEU A 189 -11.44 0.96 10.66
CA LEU A 189 -10.98 1.47 9.38
C LEU A 189 -11.56 2.86 9.13
N VAL A 190 -10.69 3.81 8.78
CA VAL A 190 -11.07 5.16 8.34
C VAL A 190 -10.58 5.34 6.92
N GLU A 191 -11.50 5.60 6.01
CA GLU A 191 -11.23 5.86 4.60
C GLU A 191 -11.67 7.28 4.26
N GLU A 192 -10.85 8.01 3.50
CA GLU A 192 -11.13 9.39 3.15
C GLU A 192 -10.52 9.75 1.80
N CYS A 193 -11.28 10.50 1.00
CA CYS A 193 -10.80 11.13 -0.22
C CYS A 193 -11.37 12.54 -0.33
N ASP A 194 -10.53 13.49 -0.71
CA ASP A 194 -10.94 14.86 -1.00
C ASP A 194 -11.24 15.00 -2.50
N PRO A 195 -12.51 15.18 -2.92
CA PRO A 195 -12.87 15.19 -4.34
C PRO A 195 -12.33 16.38 -5.13
N ILE A 196 -11.84 17.42 -4.45
CA ILE A 196 -11.20 18.59 -5.08
C ILE A 196 -9.67 18.57 -4.99
N SER A 197 -9.10 17.54 -4.35
CA SER A 197 -7.65 17.33 -4.20
C SER A 197 -6.91 18.50 -3.54
N ASN A 198 -7.58 19.22 -2.64
CA ASN A 198 -6.93 20.25 -1.82
C ASN A 198 -6.02 19.60 -0.76
N LYS A 199 -6.36 18.39 -0.32
CA LYS A 199 -5.50 17.52 0.48
C LYS A 199 -5.50 16.09 -0.06
N ILE A 200 -4.39 15.38 0.09
CA ILE A 200 -4.38 13.92 -0.06
C ILE A 200 -4.62 13.33 1.33
N ALA A 201 -5.86 12.96 1.60
CA ALA A 201 -6.24 12.25 2.82
C ALA A 201 -5.74 10.80 2.77
N ILE A 202 -5.44 10.22 3.93
CA ILE A 202 -4.87 8.88 4.06
C ILE A 202 -5.88 7.98 4.74
N ASN A 203 -5.98 6.74 4.27
CA ASN A 203 -6.77 5.73 4.94
C ASN A 203 -5.95 5.19 6.13
N LYS A 204 -6.63 4.95 7.24
CA LYS A 204 -6.03 4.45 8.47
C LYS A 204 -6.76 3.21 8.96
N LEU A 205 -6.01 2.15 9.17
CA LEU A 205 -6.47 0.96 9.86
C LEU A 205 -5.83 0.92 11.24
N THR A 206 -6.63 0.72 12.28
CA THR A 206 -6.14 0.58 13.65
C THR A 206 -6.82 -0.61 14.29
N PHE A 207 -6.05 -1.51 14.89
CA PHE A 207 -6.61 -2.62 15.65
C PHE A 207 -5.84 -2.86 16.95
N LYS A 208 -6.53 -3.45 17.93
CA LYS A 208 -6.00 -3.82 19.24
C LYS A 208 -5.95 -5.33 19.38
N LEU A 209 -4.76 -5.87 19.52
CA LEU A 209 -4.51 -7.28 19.79
C LEU A 209 -4.56 -7.55 21.28
N ILE A 210 -5.14 -8.69 21.66
CA ILE A 210 -4.95 -9.28 22.98
C ILE A 210 -3.65 -10.08 22.91
N ASP A 211 -2.61 -9.53 23.52
CA ASP A 211 -1.26 -10.07 23.51
C ASP A 211 -0.97 -10.83 24.82
N GLU A 212 -1.58 -12.00 24.98
CA GLU A 212 -1.48 -12.78 26.22
C GLU A 212 -0.07 -13.28 26.52
N LYS A 213 0.74 -13.47 25.47
CA LYS A 213 2.13 -13.95 25.55
C LYS A 213 3.16 -12.83 25.61
N ASN A 214 2.71 -11.57 25.56
CA ASN A 214 3.56 -10.38 25.45
C ASN A 214 4.51 -10.44 24.24
N ASP A 215 4.08 -11.06 23.13
CA ASP A 215 4.86 -11.18 21.90
C ASP A 215 5.18 -9.80 21.30
N PHE A 216 4.32 -8.80 21.54
CA PHE A 216 4.44 -7.44 21.02
C PHE A 216 4.93 -6.43 22.06
N ASP A 217 5.09 -6.84 23.32
CA ASP A 217 5.63 -5.98 24.37
C ASP A 217 7.14 -5.80 24.19
N ILE A 218 7.60 -4.54 24.13
CA ILE A 218 9.02 -4.18 23.99
C ILE A 218 9.90 -4.70 25.14
N GLY A 219 9.32 -5.02 26.29
CA GLY A 219 10.01 -5.65 27.41
C GLY A 219 10.31 -7.14 27.20
N ASN A 220 9.65 -7.81 26.24
CA ASN A 220 9.89 -9.22 25.94
C ASN A 220 11.09 -9.39 24.99
N MET A 221 12.27 -9.70 25.54
CA MET A 221 13.49 -9.87 24.74
C MET A 221 13.42 -11.00 23.68
N SER A 222 12.41 -11.86 23.70
CA SER A 222 12.12 -12.89 22.68
C SER A 222 10.86 -12.59 21.87
N GLY A 223 10.28 -11.39 22.00
CA GLY A 223 9.03 -11.02 21.36
C GLY A 223 9.16 -10.70 19.88
N ILE A 224 8.09 -10.98 19.13
CA ILE A 224 7.92 -10.68 17.71
C ILE A 224 8.01 -9.17 17.41
N HIS A 225 7.82 -8.29 18.40
CA HIS A 225 7.98 -6.84 18.20
C HIS A 225 9.34 -6.44 17.60
N LYS A 226 10.40 -7.23 17.83
CA LYS A 226 11.76 -6.91 17.36
C LYS A 226 11.90 -6.95 15.84
N VAL A 227 11.02 -7.71 15.20
CA VAL A 227 11.04 -7.96 13.76
C VAL A 227 9.91 -7.20 13.04
N PHE A 228 9.07 -6.45 13.78
CA PHE A 228 8.07 -5.56 13.22
C PHE A 228 8.73 -4.30 12.66
N GLN A 229 8.68 -4.13 11.34
CA GLN A 229 9.33 -3.00 10.68
C GLN A 229 8.31 -1.94 10.25
N SER A 230 8.63 -0.67 10.50
CA SER A 230 7.83 0.44 9.92
C SER A 230 7.86 0.34 8.40
N GLY A 231 6.72 0.55 7.76
CA GLY A 231 6.57 0.39 6.30
C GLY A 231 6.30 -1.04 5.83
N GLN A 232 6.25 -2.03 6.73
CA GLN A 232 5.93 -3.40 6.36
C GLN A 232 4.47 -3.55 5.93
N LYS A 233 4.25 -4.24 4.81
CA LYS A 233 2.93 -4.40 4.16
C LYS A 233 2.03 -5.35 4.93
N VAL A 234 0.77 -4.96 5.06
CA VAL A 234 -0.31 -5.69 5.75
C VAL A 234 -1.54 -5.70 4.86
N MET A 235 -2.09 -6.88 4.61
CA MET A 235 -3.32 -7.04 3.86
C MET A 235 -4.49 -7.23 4.82
N ALA A 236 -5.50 -6.37 4.75
CA ALA A 236 -6.66 -6.43 5.63
C ALA A 236 -7.88 -6.99 4.90
N TYR A 237 -8.66 -7.81 5.59
CA TYR A 237 -9.80 -8.51 5.02
C TYR A 237 -11.02 -8.50 5.95
N GLU A 238 -12.20 -8.50 5.33
CA GLU A 238 -13.48 -8.86 5.92
C GLU A 238 -13.83 -10.28 5.48
N THR A 239 -14.05 -11.19 6.41
CA THR A 239 -14.60 -12.51 6.12
C THR A 239 -16.12 -12.42 6.13
N ILE A 240 -16.81 -12.72 5.02
CA ILE A 240 -18.27 -12.79 4.93
C ILE A 240 -18.67 -14.23 4.65
N ASN A 241 -19.40 -14.86 5.57
CA ASN A 241 -19.81 -16.27 5.45
C ASN A 241 -18.66 -17.24 5.13
N GLY A 242 -17.44 -16.94 5.60
CA GLY A 242 -16.23 -17.72 5.34
C GLY A 242 -15.38 -17.25 4.15
N GLU A 243 -15.87 -16.35 3.31
CA GLU A 243 -15.13 -15.82 2.16
C GLU A 243 -14.41 -14.51 2.48
N ALA A 244 -13.15 -14.38 2.09
CA ALA A 244 -12.35 -13.19 2.31
C ALA A 244 -12.64 -12.09 1.28
N GLN A 245 -12.93 -10.89 1.75
CA GLN A 245 -13.14 -9.67 0.97
C GLN A 245 -12.06 -8.66 1.35
N LEU A 246 -11.34 -8.14 0.36
CA LEU A 246 -10.24 -7.21 0.61
C LEU A 246 -10.73 -5.85 1.14
N LEU A 247 -10.16 -5.40 2.25
CA LEU A 247 -10.34 -4.05 2.80
C LEU A 247 -9.25 -3.08 2.33
N GLY A 248 -8.06 -3.60 2.02
CA GLY A 248 -6.99 -2.87 1.35
C GLY A 248 -5.59 -3.30 1.76
N ALA A 249 -4.60 -2.76 1.05
CA ALA A 249 -3.20 -2.83 1.42
C ALA A 249 -2.83 -1.65 2.34
N PHE A 250 -2.25 -1.97 3.50
CA PHE A 250 -1.77 -1.00 4.48
C PHE A 250 -0.32 -1.30 4.88
N PHE A 251 0.27 -0.39 5.64
CA PHE A 251 1.67 -0.43 6.02
C PHE A 251 1.83 -0.01 7.47
N LEU A 252 2.69 -0.72 8.22
CA LEU A 252 2.94 -0.42 9.63
C LEU A 252 3.46 1.00 9.79
N ASP A 253 2.69 1.83 10.49
CA ASP A 253 3.10 3.19 10.83
C ASP A 253 3.72 3.22 12.22
N SER A 254 2.99 2.70 13.21
CA SER A 254 3.43 2.61 14.60
C SER A 254 2.69 1.50 15.34
N TYR A 255 3.26 1.07 16.45
CA TYR A 255 2.59 0.21 17.42
C TYR A 255 2.94 0.63 18.84
N SER A 256 2.10 0.25 19.79
CA SER A 256 2.32 0.49 21.20
C SER A 256 1.61 -0.55 22.04
N THR A 257 2.24 -0.98 23.14
CA THR A 257 1.66 -1.98 24.03
C THR A 257 1.39 -1.36 25.40
N THR A 258 0.20 -1.62 25.94
CA THR A 258 -0.18 -1.20 27.29
C THR A 258 -0.78 -2.41 28.00
N LYS A 259 -0.06 -2.93 29.01
CA LYS A 259 -0.34 -4.24 29.61
C LYS A 259 -0.30 -5.32 28.51
N ASN A 260 -1.31 -6.17 28.41
CA ASN A 260 -1.44 -7.21 27.39
C ASN A 260 -2.25 -6.75 26.16
N ILE A 261 -2.31 -5.45 25.87
CA ILE A 261 -3.04 -4.93 24.70
C ILE A 261 -2.09 -4.14 23.81
N SER A 262 -1.90 -4.65 22.61
CA SER A 262 -1.02 -4.07 21.59
C SER A 262 -1.85 -3.37 20.53
N THR A 263 -1.71 -2.05 20.43
CA THR A 263 -2.39 -1.23 19.43
C THR A 263 -1.48 -1.11 18.21
N ILE A 264 -1.96 -1.59 17.07
CA ILE A 264 -1.27 -1.51 15.78
C ILE A 264 -1.94 -0.42 14.94
N SER A 265 -1.15 0.53 14.45
CA SER A 265 -1.60 1.62 13.58
C SER A 265 -0.97 1.49 12.20
N LEU A 266 -1.82 1.46 11.19
CA LEU A 266 -1.47 1.22 9.80
C LEU A 266 -1.96 2.37 8.92
N VAL A 267 -1.19 2.72 7.90
CA VAL A 267 -1.54 3.71 6.88
C VAL A 267 -1.51 3.06 5.50
N ASP A 268 -2.30 3.57 4.57
CA ASP A 268 -2.24 3.14 3.17
C ASP A 268 -1.03 3.73 2.42
N TYR A 269 -0.91 3.44 1.12
CA TYR A 269 0.11 4.01 0.23
C TYR A 269 0.16 5.55 0.29
N LYS A 270 -0.99 6.22 0.42
CA LYS A 270 -1.07 7.68 0.52
C LYS A 270 -0.34 8.18 1.78
N GLY A 271 -0.31 7.37 2.86
CA GLY A 271 0.49 7.61 4.06
C GLY A 271 2.00 7.52 3.82
N LEU A 272 2.46 6.54 3.03
CA LEU A 272 3.88 6.33 2.72
C LEU A 272 4.50 7.52 1.97
N LEU A 273 3.74 8.16 1.08
CA LEU A 273 4.19 9.33 0.31
C LEU A 273 4.78 10.46 1.19
N SER A 274 4.34 10.58 2.45
CA SER A 274 4.87 11.60 3.36
C SER A 274 6.22 11.26 4.01
N LYS A 275 6.67 10.00 3.89
CA LYS A 275 7.93 9.48 4.43
C LYS A 275 9.11 9.67 3.48
N HIS A 276 8.85 10.04 2.22
CA HIS A 276 9.86 10.19 1.18
C HIS A 276 9.91 11.62 0.63
N THR A 277 11.11 12.08 0.27
CA THR A 277 11.34 13.41 -0.30
C THR A 277 11.40 13.35 -1.82
N PHE A 278 10.62 14.19 -2.49
CA PHE A 278 10.69 14.38 -3.93
C PHE A 278 11.59 15.56 -4.27
N ARG A 279 12.70 15.29 -4.98
CA ARG A 279 13.68 16.29 -5.45
C ARG A 279 13.56 16.61 -6.94
N GLY A 280 12.94 15.72 -7.73
CA GLY A 280 12.90 15.76 -9.19
C GLY A 280 12.01 16.83 -9.81
N GLY A 281 11.37 17.68 -9.00
CA GLY A 281 10.57 18.79 -9.50
C GLY A 281 11.42 19.83 -10.25
N LYS A 282 10.77 20.63 -11.09
CA LYS A 282 11.41 21.69 -11.88
C LYS A 282 10.43 22.81 -12.18
N VAL A 283 10.86 23.79 -12.97
CA VAL A 283 9.95 24.76 -13.60
C VAL A 283 9.35 24.09 -14.83
N TYR A 284 8.04 23.88 -14.80
CA TYR A 284 7.25 23.30 -15.89
C TYR A 284 6.68 24.38 -16.80
N THR A 285 6.60 24.06 -18.08
CA THR A 285 6.13 24.92 -19.17
C THR A 285 5.14 24.20 -20.10
N GLY A 286 4.58 23.08 -19.64
CA GLY A 286 3.59 22.29 -20.38
C GLY A 286 3.84 20.78 -20.34
N GLU A 287 4.81 20.30 -19.57
CA GLU A 287 5.10 18.87 -19.44
C GLU A 287 3.91 18.08 -18.87
N PRO A 288 3.70 16.83 -19.32
CA PRO A 288 2.58 16.00 -18.90
C PRO A 288 2.72 15.56 -17.43
N ALA A 289 1.61 15.61 -16.70
CA ALA A 289 1.56 15.22 -15.30
C ALA A 289 1.91 13.74 -15.08
N GLY A 290 1.66 12.87 -16.07
CA GLY A 290 1.98 11.44 -15.98
C GLY A 290 3.45 11.18 -15.65
N GLU A 291 4.37 11.85 -16.34
CA GLU A 291 5.82 11.71 -16.09
C GLU A 291 6.21 12.17 -14.68
N VAL A 292 5.59 13.25 -14.19
CA VAL A 292 5.86 13.78 -12.86
C VAL A 292 5.29 12.85 -11.77
N ILE A 293 4.11 12.29 -12.00
CA ILE A 293 3.51 11.29 -11.11
C ILE A 293 4.42 10.07 -11.02
N ASP A 294 4.94 9.56 -12.13
CA ASP A 294 5.84 8.40 -12.13
C ASP A 294 7.11 8.66 -11.32
N GLN A 295 7.72 9.84 -11.48
CA GLN A 295 8.90 10.22 -10.69
C GLN A 295 8.58 10.36 -9.19
N ILE A 296 7.40 10.87 -8.83
CA ILE A 296 6.97 10.98 -7.43
C ILE A 296 6.73 9.59 -6.83
N MET A 297 6.07 8.68 -7.56
CA MET A 297 5.81 7.32 -7.10
C MET A 297 7.10 6.52 -6.96
N ALA A 298 8.02 6.65 -7.93
CA ALA A 298 9.36 6.04 -7.85
C ALA A 298 10.16 6.56 -6.65
N ALA A 299 10.14 7.87 -6.39
CA ALA A 299 10.80 8.45 -5.21
C ALA A 299 10.23 7.93 -3.88
N ALA A 300 8.96 7.51 -3.87
CA ALA A 300 8.30 6.88 -2.74
C ALA A 300 8.41 5.35 -2.71
N GLY A 301 9.08 4.72 -3.69
CA GLY A 301 9.18 3.26 -3.80
C GLY A 301 7.84 2.56 -4.14
N ILE A 302 6.86 3.28 -4.69
CA ILE A 302 5.53 2.75 -5.02
C ILE A 302 5.48 2.38 -6.50
N THR A 303 5.36 1.08 -6.79
CA THR A 303 5.24 0.56 -8.17
C THR A 303 3.82 0.10 -8.49
N ALA A 304 3.02 -0.23 -7.48
CA ALA A 304 1.66 -0.75 -7.62
C ALA A 304 0.63 0.39 -7.73
N TYR A 305 0.60 1.09 -8.88
CA TYR A 305 -0.38 2.14 -9.13
C TYR A 305 -0.83 2.23 -10.60
N THR A 306 -1.98 2.86 -10.82
CA THR A 306 -2.51 3.19 -12.13
C THR A 306 -2.85 4.68 -12.21
N VAL A 307 -2.81 5.24 -13.42
CA VAL A 307 -3.18 6.63 -13.71
C VAL A 307 -4.01 6.64 -14.99
N ASP A 308 -5.18 7.29 -14.97
CA ASP A 308 -6.00 7.43 -16.18
C ASP A 308 -5.35 8.37 -17.22
N GLU A 309 -5.71 8.18 -18.49
CA GLU A 309 -5.11 8.90 -19.62
C GLU A 309 -5.31 10.42 -19.49
N ALA A 310 -6.49 10.85 -19.06
CA ALA A 310 -6.82 12.27 -18.90
C ALA A 310 -5.96 12.96 -17.83
N THR A 311 -5.59 12.26 -16.76
CA THR A 311 -4.66 12.78 -15.76
C THR A 311 -3.24 12.75 -16.30
N ARG A 312 -2.81 11.66 -16.96
CA ARG A 312 -1.43 11.58 -17.51
C ARG A 312 -1.14 12.71 -18.50
N ALA A 313 -2.09 13.01 -19.38
CA ALA A 313 -1.93 14.02 -20.43
C ALA A 313 -2.05 15.47 -19.94
N ALA A 314 -2.46 15.72 -18.69
CA ALA A 314 -2.68 17.07 -18.19
C ALA A 314 -1.36 17.86 -18.12
N PRO A 315 -1.25 19.03 -18.77
CA PRO A 315 -0.01 19.80 -18.78
C PRO A 315 0.16 20.61 -17.48
N LEU A 316 1.38 20.61 -16.94
CA LEU A 316 1.77 21.35 -15.73
C LEU A 316 2.55 22.61 -16.07
N TYR A 317 2.38 23.66 -15.26
CA TYR A 317 3.03 24.97 -15.46
C TYR A 317 3.43 25.60 -14.13
N GLY A 318 4.63 26.14 -14.00
CA GLY A 318 5.10 26.72 -12.73
C GLY A 318 6.12 25.83 -12.04
N TRP A 319 6.39 26.03 -10.76
CA TRP A 319 7.54 25.40 -10.10
C TRP A 319 7.14 24.42 -9.01
N LEU A 320 7.61 23.17 -9.13
CA LEU A 320 7.51 22.18 -8.07
C LEU A 320 8.84 22.07 -7.32
N LYS A 321 8.87 22.69 -6.14
CA LYS A 321 10.03 22.67 -5.24
C LYS A 321 10.27 21.29 -4.62
N ILE A 322 11.44 21.13 -4.00
CA ILE A 322 11.74 20.00 -3.12
C ILE A 322 10.76 19.97 -1.94
N GLN A 323 10.07 18.85 -1.75
CA GLN A 323 9.10 18.63 -0.67
C GLN A 323 8.80 17.14 -0.50
N ASP A 324 8.00 16.75 0.50
CA ASP A 324 7.55 15.36 0.62
C ASP A 324 6.68 14.93 -0.59
N CYS A 325 6.76 13.66 -0.97
CA CYS A 325 6.09 13.13 -2.16
C CYS A 325 4.56 13.35 -2.10
N ARG A 326 3.96 13.34 -0.90
CA ARG A 326 2.52 13.58 -0.74
C ARG A 326 2.15 15.02 -1.08
N LYS A 327 2.92 16.02 -0.61
CA LYS A 327 2.70 17.41 -0.99
C LYS A 327 2.94 17.63 -2.48
N ALA A 328 3.98 17.02 -3.04
CA ALA A 328 4.27 17.10 -4.47
C ALA A 328 3.11 16.54 -5.31
N LEU A 329 2.62 15.35 -4.96
CA LEU A 329 1.50 14.73 -5.65
C LEU A 329 0.22 15.56 -5.49
N ARG A 330 -0.03 16.15 -4.32
CA ARG A 330 -1.19 17.03 -4.12
C ARG A 330 -1.18 18.22 -5.07
N GLU A 331 -0.03 18.87 -5.27
CA GLU A 331 0.11 19.98 -6.22
C GLU A 331 -0.25 19.53 -7.65
N VAL A 332 0.28 18.39 -8.08
CA VAL A 332 0.00 17.81 -9.41
C VAL A 332 -1.48 17.44 -9.57
N LEU A 333 -2.05 16.72 -8.61
CA LEU A 333 -3.44 16.25 -8.66
C LEU A 333 -4.44 17.40 -8.53
N PHE A 334 -4.14 18.44 -7.75
CA PHE A 334 -4.95 19.65 -7.69
C PHE A 334 -4.98 20.35 -9.05
N ALA A 335 -3.82 20.48 -9.71
CA ALA A 335 -3.73 21.08 -11.04
C ALA A 335 -4.49 20.26 -12.09
N CYS A 336 -4.41 18.93 -12.01
CA CYS A 336 -5.15 18.03 -12.87
C CYS A 336 -6.65 18.05 -12.56
N GLY A 337 -7.06 18.29 -11.31
CA GLY A 337 -8.43 18.01 -10.87
C GLY A 337 -8.75 16.52 -10.80
N SER A 338 -7.75 15.72 -10.45
CA SER A 338 -7.82 14.28 -10.34
C SER A 338 -7.68 13.86 -8.88
N VAL A 339 -8.22 12.71 -8.52
CA VAL A 339 -8.17 12.15 -7.15
C VAL A 339 -7.20 10.98 -7.09
N ILE A 340 -6.86 10.57 -5.87
CA ILE A 340 -6.08 9.37 -5.58
C ILE A 340 -6.86 8.49 -4.59
N ASP A 341 -7.07 7.23 -4.96
CA ASP A 341 -7.77 6.26 -4.14
C ASP A 341 -6.98 4.96 -4.00
N SER A 342 -7.09 4.34 -2.83
CA SER A 342 -6.53 3.02 -2.52
C SER A 342 -7.48 2.22 -1.64
N SER A 343 -8.74 2.64 -1.54
CA SER A 343 -9.78 1.98 -0.75
C SER A 343 -10.15 0.64 -1.35
N ARG A 344 -10.14 -0.41 -0.52
CA ARG A 344 -10.49 -1.78 -0.92
C ARG A 344 -9.76 -2.21 -2.21
N SER A 345 -8.46 -1.95 -2.25
CA SER A 345 -7.57 -2.21 -3.38
C SER A 345 -6.18 -2.62 -2.88
N GLU A 346 -5.46 -3.42 -3.67
CA GLU A 346 -4.04 -3.73 -3.42
C GLU A 346 -3.09 -2.70 -4.04
N THR A 347 -3.64 -1.86 -4.92
CA THR A 347 -2.94 -0.85 -5.72
C THR A 347 -3.56 0.54 -5.51
N VAL A 348 -2.81 1.56 -5.90
CA VAL A 348 -3.27 2.96 -5.93
C VAL A 348 -3.87 3.29 -7.28
N ASN A 349 -5.01 3.97 -7.31
CA ASN A 349 -5.65 4.44 -8.54
C ASN A 349 -5.69 5.96 -8.54
N ILE A 350 -5.19 6.58 -9.61
CA ILE A 350 -5.24 8.02 -9.83
C ILE A 350 -6.10 8.30 -11.06
N TYR A 351 -7.14 9.11 -10.91
CA TYR A 351 -8.10 9.33 -12.00
C TYR A 351 -8.91 10.61 -11.82
N LYS A 352 -9.55 11.05 -12.91
CA LYS A 352 -10.56 12.10 -12.88
C LYS A 352 -11.84 11.58 -12.23
N PRO A 353 -12.32 12.15 -11.12
CA PRO A 353 -13.54 11.66 -10.48
C PRO A 353 -14.76 11.89 -11.38
N SER A 354 -15.64 10.88 -11.44
CA SER A 354 -16.95 10.99 -12.10
C SER A 354 -18.08 11.02 -11.07
N ARG A 355 -19.24 11.56 -11.45
CA ARG A 355 -20.45 11.58 -10.60
C ARG A 355 -21.41 10.41 -10.90
N VAL A 356 -20.88 9.31 -11.44
CA VAL A 356 -21.66 8.12 -11.76
C VAL A 356 -22.07 7.41 -10.48
N ILE A 357 -23.35 7.06 -10.35
CA ILE A 357 -23.87 6.34 -9.18
C ILE A 357 -23.39 4.88 -9.26
N HIS A 358 -22.60 4.45 -8.28
CA HIS A 358 -22.04 3.09 -8.21
C HIS A 358 -22.80 2.18 -7.23
N THR A 359 -23.45 2.77 -6.23
CA THR A 359 -24.11 2.01 -5.16
C THR A 359 -25.45 2.64 -4.75
N THR A 360 -26.31 1.81 -4.17
CA THR A 360 -27.56 2.23 -3.54
C THR A 360 -27.54 1.85 -2.07
N ILE A 361 -27.67 2.85 -1.20
CA ILE A 361 -27.78 2.67 0.26
C ILE A 361 -29.27 2.66 0.63
N GLN A 362 -29.81 1.44 0.65
CA GLN A 362 -31.22 1.20 0.96
C GLN A 362 -31.54 1.40 2.45
N ARG A 363 -32.83 1.61 2.74
CA ARG A 363 -33.33 1.78 4.12
C ARG A 363 -33.08 0.54 5.00
N SER A 364 -33.14 -0.66 4.41
CA SER A 364 -32.98 -1.96 5.09
C SER A 364 -31.64 -2.10 5.81
N ARG A 365 -30.57 -1.50 5.27
CA ARG A 365 -29.21 -1.57 5.83
C ARG A 365 -28.77 -0.27 6.50
N LYS A 366 -29.69 0.64 6.79
CA LYS A 366 -29.38 2.00 7.27
C LYS A 366 -29.98 2.28 8.64
N PHE A 367 -29.14 2.74 9.56
CA PHE A 367 -29.50 3.04 10.95
C PHE A 367 -29.86 4.51 11.18
N SER A 368 -29.22 5.43 10.46
CA SER A 368 -29.58 6.86 10.53
C SER A 368 -29.17 7.65 9.29
N THR A 369 -29.81 8.81 9.10
CA THR A 369 -29.46 9.80 8.08
C THR A 369 -29.76 11.18 8.61
N THR A 370 -28.76 12.04 8.60
CA THR A 370 -28.86 13.43 9.05
C THR A 370 -28.43 14.34 7.89
N PRO A 371 -29.38 14.93 7.16
CA PRO A 371 -29.09 15.93 6.15
C PRO A 371 -28.80 17.28 6.80
N LYS A 372 -27.83 18.02 6.25
CA LYS A 372 -27.48 19.38 6.65
C LYS A 372 -27.05 20.18 5.42
N ASN A 373 -27.48 21.44 5.32
CA ASN A 373 -26.96 22.35 4.31
C ASN A 373 -25.64 22.98 4.78
N GLN A 374 -24.67 23.03 3.88
CA GLN A 374 -23.43 23.78 4.08
C GLN A 374 -23.59 25.25 3.69
N SER A 375 -22.63 26.05 4.15
CA SER A 375 -22.49 27.46 3.79
C SER A 375 -22.48 27.65 2.28
N TYR A 376 -23.10 28.73 1.82
CA TYR A 376 -23.11 29.12 0.43
C TYR A 376 -21.75 29.72 0.04
N ILE A 377 -21.12 29.18 -1.00
CA ILE A 377 -19.87 29.72 -1.55
C ILE A 377 -20.20 30.34 -2.90
N SER A 378 -20.08 31.67 -2.99
CA SER A 378 -20.36 32.41 -4.23
C SER A 378 -19.14 32.52 -5.13
N ASP A 379 -17.94 32.47 -4.53
CA ASP A 379 -16.69 32.78 -5.21
C ASP A 379 -15.59 31.79 -4.81
N VAL A 380 -14.83 31.29 -5.78
CA VAL A 380 -13.64 30.46 -5.55
C VAL A 380 -12.44 31.12 -6.20
N ALA A 381 -11.45 31.45 -5.39
CA ALA A 381 -10.19 32.05 -5.82
C ALA A 381 -9.06 31.00 -5.81
N VAL A 382 -8.33 30.89 -6.91
CA VAL A 382 -7.15 30.01 -7.03
C VAL A 382 -5.92 30.87 -7.28
N LYS A 383 -4.99 30.85 -6.34
CA LYS A 383 -3.70 31.55 -6.41
C LYS A 383 -2.62 30.62 -6.95
N PHE A 384 -1.83 31.09 -7.90
CA PHE A 384 -0.73 30.34 -8.51
C PHE A 384 0.44 31.27 -8.91
N PRO A 385 1.69 30.78 -8.81
CA PRO A 385 2.86 31.55 -9.23
C PRO A 385 3.18 31.36 -10.72
N VAL A 386 3.66 32.42 -11.36
CA VAL A 386 4.28 32.39 -12.68
C VAL A 386 5.76 32.70 -12.52
N TYR A 387 6.60 31.98 -13.27
CA TYR A 387 8.05 32.08 -13.20
C TYR A 387 8.62 32.52 -14.55
N SER A 388 9.47 33.53 -14.53
CA SER A 388 10.21 34.02 -15.71
C SER A 388 11.70 34.01 -15.44
N LEU A 389 12.49 33.44 -16.36
CA LEU A 389 13.95 33.35 -16.19
C LEU A 389 14.59 34.73 -16.41
N ASP A 390 15.31 35.25 -15.43
CA ASP A 390 16.04 36.52 -15.54
C ASP A 390 17.08 36.45 -16.67
N GLU A 391 17.36 37.56 -17.37
CA GLU A 391 18.39 37.61 -18.41
C GLU A 391 19.82 37.55 -17.85
N GLU A 392 20.03 38.14 -16.68
CA GLU A 392 21.36 38.23 -16.06
C GLU A 392 21.67 37.03 -15.15
N SER A 393 22.91 36.56 -15.25
CA SER A 393 23.48 35.62 -14.29
C SER A 393 23.86 36.36 -12.99
N LYS A 394 23.44 35.81 -11.85
CA LYS A 394 23.67 36.36 -10.51
C LYS A 394 24.25 35.29 -9.59
N GLU A 395 24.96 35.73 -8.55
CA GLU A 395 25.40 34.83 -7.48
C GLU A 395 24.18 34.16 -6.82
N ILE A 396 24.19 32.82 -6.80
CA ILE A 396 23.15 32.01 -6.16
C ILE A 396 23.54 31.76 -4.71
N PHE A 397 24.76 31.26 -4.48
CA PHE A 397 25.34 31.15 -3.15
C PHE A 397 26.87 31.13 -3.21
N LYS A 398 27.48 31.40 -2.05
CA LYS A 398 28.92 31.46 -1.85
C LYS A 398 29.27 30.93 -0.45
N SER A 399 30.20 29.97 -0.38
CA SER A 399 30.70 29.41 0.89
C SER A 399 32.05 28.72 0.71
N THR A 400 32.78 28.48 1.81
CA THR A 400 34.01 27.68 1.83
C THR A 400 33.66 26.20 2.00
N TYR A 401 34.32 25.32 1.23
CA TYR A 401 34.18 23.88 1.31
C TYR A 401 35.54 23.21 1.36
N VAL A 402 35.62 22.08 2.07
CA VAL A 402 36.77 21.17 2.05
C VAL A 402 36.63 20.17 0.88
N PRO A 403 37.64 19.36 0.56
CA PRO A 403 37.51 18.36 -0.50
C PRO A 403 36.36 17.37 -0.26
N GLY A 404 35.51 17.16 -1.25
CA GLY A 404 34.33 16.31 -1.12
C GLY A 404 33.28 16.50 -2.23
N ILE A 405 32.17 15.77 -2.10
CA ILE A 405 30.98 15.90 -2.95
C ILE A 405 29.89 16.56 -2.12
N TYR A 406 29.28 17.61 -2.67
CA TYR A 406 28.24 18.38 -2.00
C TYR A 406 27.02 18.50 -2.88
N THR A 407 25.85 18.41 -2.27
CA THR A 407 24.55 18.75 -2.88
C THR A 407 23.95 19.92 -2.11
N VAL A 408 23.60 20.98 -2.83
CA VAL A 408 22.98 22.18 -2.25
C VAL A 408 21.57 22.35 -2.81
N ASP A 409 20.60 22.36 -1.89
CA ASP A 409 19.19 22.58 -2.19
C ASP A 409 18.91 24.09 -2.32
N LEU A 410 18.26 24.47 -3.41
CA LEU A 410 17.97 25.87 -3.73
C LEU A 410 16.64 26.30 -3.11
N SER A 411 16.61 27.50 -2.54
CA SER A 411 15.39 28.11 -1.99
C SER A 411 14.49 28.73 -3.04
N SER A 412 14.97 28.90 -4.28
CA SER A 412 14.24 29.42 -5.43
C SER A 412 14.79 28.80 -6.72
N PRO A 413 13.95 28.62 -7.75
CA PRO A 413 14.39 27.96 -8.96
C PRO A 413 15.46 28.79 -9.66
N SER A 414 16.49 28.10 -10.16
CA SER A 414 17.58 28.71 -10.95
C SER A 414 17.93 27.81 -12.12
N ALA A 415 18.57 28.35 -13.15
CA ALA A 415 19.03 27.61 -14.33
C ALA A 415 20.39 28.13 -14.79
N GLU A 416 20.99 27.41 -15.75
CA GLU A 416 22.26 27.79 -16.38
C GLU A 416 23.36 28.08 -15.34
N MET A 417 23.49 27.19 -14.35
CA MET A 417 24.39 27.39 -13.22
C MET A 417 25.83 27.04 -13.59
N THR A 418 26.74 27.84 -13.07
CA THR A 418 28.19 27.75 -13.22
C THR A 418 28.85 27.79 -11.84
N ILE A 419 30.04 27.20 -11.73
CA ILE A 419 30.78 27.07 -10.48
C ILE A 419 32.18 27.65 -10.61
N THR A 420 32.65 28.29 -9.55
CA THR A 420 34.07 28.57 -9.29
C THR A 420 34.48 27.82 -8.02
N GLY A 421 35.70 27.28 -7.95
CA GLY A 421 36.19 26.53 -6.79
C GLY A 421 35.77 25.05 -6.73
N GLY A 422 35.17 24.52 -7.79
CA GLY A 422 34.75 23.11 -7.88
C GLY A 422 34.31 22.72 -9.30
N THR A 423 33.68 21.56 -9.46
CA THR A 423 33.10 21.08 -10.73
C THR A 423 31.67 20.58 -10.50
N ILE A 424 30.70 21.10 -11.24
CA ILE A 424 29.31 20.63 -11.17
C ILE A 424 29.22 19.25 -11.80
N THR A 425 28.66 18.29 -11.07
CA THR A 425 28.37 16.94 -11.56
C THR A 425 26.91 16.78 -11.96
N GLU A 426 26.00 17.53 -11.33
CA GLU A 426 24.58 17.52 -11.63
C GLU A 426 23.96 18.89 -11.30
N GLN A 427 23.03 19.36 -12.13
CA GLN A 427 22.24 20.55 -11.82
C GLN A 427 20.79 20.37 -12.26
N THR A 428 19.88 20.86 -11.41
CA THR A 428 18.45 20.96 -11.70
C THR A 428 17.96 22.37 -11.34
N ASN A 429 16.68 22.66 -11.54
CA ASN A 429 16.12 23.91 -11.01
C ASN A 429 16.06 23.94 -9.47
N ASN A 430 16.17 22.80 -8.81
CA ASN A 430 15.93 22.63 -7.38
C ASN A 430 17.19 22.45 -6.55
N TYR A 431 18.26 21.91 -7.14
CA TYR A 431 19.52 21.65 -6.45
C TYR A 431 20.69 21.57 -7.43
N VAL A 432 21.90 21.68 -6.88
CA VAL A 432 23.16 21.47 -7.61
C VAL A 432 24.06 20.52 -6.82
N THR A 433 24.65 19.55 -7.50
CA THR A 433 25.67 18.66 -6.96
C THR A 433 27.02 18.97 -7.61
N PHE A 434 28.08 19.09 -6.81
CA PHE A 434 29.40 19.43 -7.28
C PHE A 434 30.51 18.78 -6.44
N THR A 435 31.69 18.65 -7.04
CA THR A 435 32.91 18.15 -6.40
C THR A 435 33.87 19.29 -6.12
N VAL A 436 34.54 19.25 -4.97
CA VAL A 436 35.60 20.17 -4.57
C VAL A 436 36.89 19.35 -4.39
N ALA A 437 37.98 19.74 -5.04
CA ALA A 437 39.24 19.00 -5.03
C ALA A 437 40.20 19.46 -3.93
N GLU A 438 40.21 20.76 -3.64
CA GLU A 438 41.05 21.40 -2.62
C GLU A 438 40.18 22.32 -1.77
N GLU A 439 40.53 22.50 -0.50
CA GLU A 439 39.80 23.42 0.37
C GLU A 439 39.83 24.84 -0.20
N GLY A 440 38.65 25.45 -0.36
CA GLY A 440 38.55 26.74 -1.02
C GLY A 440 37.16 27.32 -1.04
N GLU A 441 37.08 28.56 -1.51
CA GLU A 441 35.84 29.27 -1.71
C GLU A 441 35.13 28.76 -2.97
N VAL A 442 33.89 28.30 -2.80
CA VAL A 442 33.01 27.88 -3.89
C VAL A 442 31.94 28.94 -4.09
N VAL A 443 31.78 29.37 -5.34
CA VAL A 443 30.74 30.31 -5.76
C VAL A 443 29.92 29.67 -6.87
N ILE A 444 28.61 29.55 -6.66
CA ILE A 444 27.67 29.18 -7.71
C ILE A 444 26.96 30.43 -8.21
N SER A 445 27.02 30.66 -9.52
CA SER A 445 26.30 31.74 -10.20
C SER A 445 25.44 31.17 -11.33
N GLY A 446 24.28 31.77 -11.57
CA GLY A 446 23.37 31.35 -12.62
C GLY A 446 22.18 32.29 -12.75
N ARG A 447 21.26 31.95 -13.64
CA ARG A 447 20.07 32.75 -13.91
C ARG A 447 18.96 32.34 -12.94
N LYS A 448 18.44 33.29 -12.17
CA LYS A 448 17.33 33.05 -11.22
C LYS A 448 16.00 33.25 -11.93
N TYR A 449 14.95 32.59 -11.46
CA TYR A 449 13.60 32.91 -11.91
C TYR A 449 12.99 33.99 -11.02
N SER A 450 12.44 35.02 -11.64
CA SER A 450 11.51 35.95 -11.00
C SER A 450 10.15 35.29 -10.81
N LYS A 451 9.49 35.60 -9.70
CA LYS A 451 8.21 35.01 -9.28
C LYS A 451 7.14 36.10 -9.21
N GLU A 452 6.02 35.89 -9.89
CA GLU A 452 4.82 36.70 -9.77
C GLU A 452 3.65 35.83 -9.30
N ASP A 453 2.95 36.24 -8.24
CA ASP A 453 1.79 35.51 -7.72
C ASP A 453 0.51 36.08 -8.36
N LEU A 454 -0.20 35.26 -9.13
CA LEU A 454 -1.48 35.62 -9.75
C LEU A 454 -2.65 34.92 -9.05
N THR A 455 -3.86 35.47 -9.21
CA THR A 455 -5.10 34.86 -8.70
C THR A 455 -6.18 34.94 -9.75
N VAL A 456 -6.88 33.82 -9.96
CA VAL A 456 -8.10 33.77 -10.77
C VAL A 456 -9.28 33.42 -9.87
N THR A 457 -10.41 34.09 -10.06
CA THR A 457 -11.64 33.87 -9.29
C THR A 457 -12.77 33.44 -10.21
N ALA A 458 -13.41 32.31 -9.91
CA ALA A 458 -14.69 31.91 -10.46
C ALA A 458 -15.81 32.39 -9.54
N SER A 459 -16.88 32.93 -10.11
CA SER A 459 -17.96 33.61 -9.38
C SER A 459 -19.32 33.23 -9.93
N VAL A 460 -20.29 33.03 -9.04
CA VAL A 460 -21.71 32.98 -9.45
C VAL A 460 -22.15 34.36 -9.96
N GLU A 461 -22.92 34.37 -11.05
CA GLU A 461 -23.44 35.61 -11.65
C GLU A 461 -24.41 36.31 -10.70
N LYS A 462 -25.33 35.53 -10.11
CA LYS A 462 -26.38 36.00 -9.21
C LYS A 462 -26.31 35.22 -7.91
N VAL A 463 -26.33 35.96 -6.80
CA VAL A 463 -26.38 35.38 -5.45
C VAL A 463 -27.81 34.93 -5.17
N ASP A 464 -27.94 33.74 -4.59
CA ASP A 464 -29.24 33.20 -4.21
C ASP A 464 -29.94 34.10 -3.18
N ALA A 465 -31.27 34.15 -3.24
CA ALA A 465 -32.05 34.99 -2.35
C ALA A 465 -31.80 34.59 -0.87
N GLY A 466 -31.38 35.56 -0.07
CA GLY A 466 -31.08 35.36 1.35
C GLY A 466 -29.65 34.90 1.66
N GLU A 467 -28.82 34.65 0.64
CA GLU A 467 -27.41 34.33 0.81
C GLU A 467 -26.52 35.59 0.72
N SER A 468 -25.32 35.51 1.28
CA SER A 468 -24.28 36.55 1.17
C SER A 468 -23.09 36.01 0.39
N ARG A 469 -22.34 36.90 -0.27
CA ARG A 469 -21.12 36.49 -0.97
C ARG A 469 -20.08 35.97 0.04
N GLU A 470 -19.54 34.79 -0.26
CA GLU A 470 -18.46 34.16 0.49
C GLU A 470 -17.41 33.63 -0.50
N THR A 471 -16.15 34.01 -0.29
CA THR A 471 -15.03 33.61 -1.15
C THR A 471 -14.17 32.55 -0.47
N LYS A 472 -13.92 31.44 -1.16
CA LYS A 472 -13.00 30.40 -0.70
C LYS A 472 -11.72 30.39 -1.54
N SER A 473 -10.57 30.46 -0.87
CA SER A 473 -9.26 30.58 -1.52
C SER A 473 -8.46 29.29 -1.47
N PHE A 474 -7.81 28.95 -2.58
CA PHE A 474 -6.94 27.79 -2.76
C PHE A 474 -5.61 28.20 -3.42
N THR A 475 -4.60 27.34 -3.29
CA THR A 475 -3.26 27.59 -3.86
C THR A 475 -2.74 26.37 -4.58
N CYS A 476 -2.10 26.58 -5.74
CA CYS A 476 -1.30 25.55 -6.39
C CYS A 476 -0.10 26.16 -7.11
N THR A 477 1.02 25.44 -7.09
CA THR A 477 2.33 25.87 -7.60
C THR A 477 2.60 25.47 -9.04
N VAL A 478 1.78 24.55 -9.58
CA VAL A 478 1.94 23.95 -10.91
C VAL A 478 0.73 24.20 -11.83
N LEU A 479 0.19 25.43 -11.80
CA LEU A 479 -0.90 25.91 -12.66
C LEU A 479 -0.49 27.09 -13.55
N ASN A 480 -1.19 27.22 -14.69
CA ASN A 480 -1.28 28.47 -15.44
C ASN A 480 -2.67 29.11 -15.29
N ALA A 481 -2.88 30.30 -15.87
CA ALA A 481 -4.14 31.05 -15.75
C ALA A 481 -5.36 30.28 -16.28
N SER A 482 -5.25 29.62 -17.44
CA SER A 482 -6.36 28.87 -18.03
C SER A 482 -6.76 27.67 -17.17
N ARG A 483 -5.79 26.88 -16.70
CA ARG A 483 -6.05 25.74 -15.81
C ARG A 483 -6.55 26.20 -14.45
N ALA A 484 -6.04 27.31 -13.91
CA ALA A 484 -6.53 27.89 -12.67
C ALA A 484 -8.00 28.32 -12.76
N ALA A 485 -8.43 28.87 -13.89
CA ALA A 485 -9.84 29.21 -14.14
C ALA A 485 -10.73 27.96 -14.13
N GLU A 486 -10.32 26.91 -14.83
CA GLU A 486 -11.06 25.63 -14.86
C GLU A 486 -11.13 24.97 -13.48
N ARG A 487 -10.03 25.01 -12.72
CA ARG A 487 -10.03 24.50 -11.35
C ARG A 487 -10.91 25.33 -10.44
N ALA A 488 -10.88 26.65 -10.53
CA ALA A 488 -11.75 27.53 -9.76
C ALA A 488 -13.23 27.22 -10.03
N GLN A 489 -13.60 27.08 -11.30
CA GLN A 489 -14.97 26.73 -11.69
C GLN A 489 -15.39 25.33 -11.20
N ALA A 490 -14.56 24.30 -11.43
CA ALA A 490 -14.88 22.95 -11.00
C ALA A 490 -15.02 22.82 -9.46
N ILE A 491 -14.25 23.60 -8.71
CA ILE A 491 -14.35 23.67 -7.25
C ILE A 491 -15.62 24.43 -6.84
N LEU A 492 -15.98 25.52 -7.55
CA LEU A 492 -17.24 26.23 -7.31
C LEU A 492 -18.45 25.30 -7.55
N ASP A 493 -18.46 24.57 -8.67
CA ASP A 493 -19.50 23.57 -9.00
C ASP A 493 -19.57 22.42 -7.98
N TYR A 494 -18.49 22.18 -7.23
CA TYR A 494 -18.48 21.23 -6.13
C TYR A 494 -19.05 21.84 -4.85
N TYR A 495 -18.78 23.10 -4.55
CA TYR A 495 -19.35 23.80 -3.41
C TYR A 495 -20.85 24.11 -3.58
N ASP A 496 -21.31 24.22 -4.82
CA ASP A 496 -22.75 24.32 -5.14
C ASP A 496 -23.54 23.08 -4.69
N LEU A 497 -22.88 21.93 -4.50
CA LEU A 497 -23.44 20.76 -3.83
C LEU A 497 -23.53 21.02 -2.32
N ARG A 498 -24.56 21.77 -1.91
CA ARG A 498 -24.72 22.24 -0.53
C ARG A 498 -25.21 21.18 0.43
N LEU A 499 -25.85 20.12 -0.05
CA LEU A 499 -26.34 19.05 0.81
C LEU A 499 -25.17 18.21 1.31
N ASN A 500 -24.98 18.18 2.61
CA ASN A 500 -24.13 17.24 3.32
C ASN A 500 -24.99 16.20 4.04
N LEU A 501 -24.61 14.93 3.95
CA LEU A 501 -25.27 13.84 4.64
C LEU A 501 -24.29 13.21 5.61
N LYS A 502 -24.76 12.98 6.85
CA LYS A 502 -24.13 12.04 7.77
C LYS A 502 -25.02 10.82 7.90
N ILE A 503 -24.51 9.65 7.52
CA ILE A 503 -25.27 8.40 7.57
C ILE A 503 -24.57 7.37 8.46
N LYS A 504 -25.37 6.51 9.09
CA LYS A 504 -24.90 5.29 9.76
C LYS A 504 -25.59 4.10 9.11
N PHE A 505 -24.82 3.12 8.63
CA PHE A 505 -25.33 2.02 7.82
C PHE A 505 -24.42 0.78 7.93
N LEU A 506 -24.94 -0.38 7.53
CA LEU A 506 -24.16 -1.60 7.36
C LEU A 506 -23.49 -1.55 5.99
N ASN A 507 -22.16 -1.59 5.96
CA ASN A 507 -21.40 -1.53 4.73
C ASN A 507 -21.40 -2.89 4.01
N GLU A 508 -21.60 -2.85 2.70
CA GLU A 508 -21.68 -4.03 1.81
C GLU A 508 -20.69 -3.94 0.65
N GLY A 509 -19.58 -3.21 0.85
CA GLY A 509 -18.54 -3.00 -0.16
C GLY A 509 -18.48 -1.57 -0.70
N ASP A 510 -19.28 -0.65 -0.16
CA ASP A 510 -19.26 0.76 -0.51
C ASP A 510 -17.87 1.37 -0.20
N LYS A 511 -17.39 2.26 -1.08
CA LYS A 511 -16.06 2.89 -1.01
C LYS A 511 -16.19 4.42 -0.95
N VAL A 512 -15.13 5.08 -0.51
CA VAL A 512 -15.01 6.54 -0.69
C VAL A 512 -14.84 6.86 -2.18
N VAL A 513 -15.11 8.11 -2.58
CA VAL A 513 -15.17 8.59 -3.97
C VAL A 513 -16.40 8.12 -4.75
N ASP A 514 -16.93 6.94 -4.45
CA ASP A 514 -18.17 6.45 -5.07
C ASP A 514 -19.34 7.41 -4.79
N TRP A 515 -20.16 7.61 -5.81
CA TRP A 515 -21.45 8.24 -5.66
C TRP A 515 -22.51 7.20 -5.34
N ALA A 516 -23.34 7.52 -4.36
CA ALA A 516 -24.38 6.65 -3.86
C ALA A 516 -25.76 7.30 -4.01
N GLU A 517 -26.75 6.51 -4.41
CA GLU A 517 -28.14 6.83 -4.13
C GLU A 517 -28.46 6.44 -2.68
N VAL A 518 -28.73 7.44 -1.84
CA VAL A 518 -29.07 7.22 -0.43
C VAL A 518 -30.57 7.38 -0.26
N PHE A 519 -31.27 6.30 0.08
CA PHE A 519 -32.72 6.37 0.27
C PHE A 519 -33.06 7.28 1.44
N ASN A 520 -34.11 8.09 1.34
CA ASN A 520 -34.52 8.94 2.45
C ASN A 520 -35.05 8.12 3.64
N ALA A 521 -34.83 8.54 4.88
CA ALA A 521 -35.40 7.85 6.04
C ALA A 521 -36.94 7.86 5.99
N ASN A 522 -37.54 8.98 5.58
CA ASN A 522 -38.98 9.05 5.31
C ASN A 522 -39.28 8.55 3.88
N ARG A 523 -40.27 7.67 3.73
CA ARG A 523 -40.69 7.14 2.42
C ARG A 523 -41.43 8.17 1.56
N GLN A 524 -41.95 9.23 2.18
CA GLN A 524 -42.70 10.29 1.49
C GLN A 524 -41.81 11.28 0.74
N PHE A 525 -40.49 11.27 0.98
CA PHE A 525 -39.55 12.19 0.37
C PHE A 525 -38.61 11.45 -0.60
N GLY A 526 -38.17 12.18 -1.63
CA GLY A 526 -37.16 11.71 -2.58
C GLY A 526 -35.84 11.33 -1.92
N SER A 527 -35.13 10.39 -2.54
CA SER A 527 -33.78 9.97 -2.15
C SER A 527 -32.74 11.09 -2.36
N TYR A 528 -31.52 10.83 -1.95
CA TYR A 528 -30.37 11.71 -2.17
C TYR A 528 -29.39 11.07 -3.13
N VAL A 529 -28.63 11.88 -3.86
CA VAL A 529 -27.48 11.42 -4.66
C VAL A 529 -26.26 12.17 -4.17
N ALA A 530 -25.27 11.45 -3.64
CA ALA A 530 -24.11 12.08 -2.99
C ALA A 530 -22.84 11.23 -3.10
N GLY A 531 -21.70 11.88 -3.26
CA GLY A 531 -20.36 11.27 -3.21
C GLY A 531 -19.90 11.05 -1.77
N ILE A 532 -19.30 9.89 -1.50
CA ILE A 532 -18.76 9.54 -0.17
C ILE A 532 -17.38 10.18 0.00
N GLU A 533 -17.27 11.22 0.82
CA GLU A 533 -15.99 11.91 1.08
C GLU A 533 -15.18 11.18 2.17
N LYS A 534 -15.88 10.63 3.17
CA LYS A 534 -15.26 9.97 4.33
C LYS A 534 -16.12 8.84 4.85
N MET A 535 -15.49 7.76 5.26
CA MET A 535 -16.14 6.63 5.90
C MET A 535 -15.32 6.12 7.08
N THR A 536 -16.00 5.71 8.14
CA THR A 536 -15.39 5.05 9.30
C THR A 536 -16.18 3.79 9.62
N THR A 537 -15.51 2.64 9.58
CA THR A 537 -16.10 1.32 9.78
C THR A 537 -15.55 0.68 11.05
N ASP A 538 -16.45 0.19 11.90
CA ASP A 538 -16.12 -0.68 13.02
C ASP A 538 -16.08 -2.14 12.54
N LEU A 539 -14.88 -2.69 12.41
CA LEU A 539 -14.63 -4.01 11.82
C LEU A 539 -14.91 -5.16 12.81
N THR A 540 -15.03 -4.85 14.09
CA THR A 540 -15.35 -5.80 15.17
C THR A 540 -16.79 -5.67 15.67
N GLY A 541 -17.41 -4.51 15.49
CA GLY A 541 -18.79 -4.19 15.88
C GLY A 541 -19.83 -4.42 14.78
N GLY A 542 -19.65 -5.46 13.96
CA GLY A 542 -20.59 -5.85 12.91
C GLY A 542 -20.56 -4.98 11.65
N TYR A 543 -19.40 -4.42 11.30
CA TYR A 543 -19.16 -3.68 10.05
C TYR A 543 -20.07 -2.46 9.85
N ILE A 544 -20.52 -1.88 10.97
CA ILE A 544 -21.31 -0.65 10.96
C ILE A 544 -20.40 0.51 10.60
N SER A 545 -20.80 1.25 9.57
CA SER A 545 -20.07 2.40 9.04
C SER A 545 -20.81 3.70 9.34
N THR A 546 -20.05 4.75 9.63
CA THR A 546 -20.51 6.14 9.60
C THR A 546 -19.82 6.85 8.43
N ALA A 547 -20.59 7.49 7.56
CA ALA A 547 -20.05 8.19 6.39
C ALA A 547 -20.53 9.64 6.33
N GLU A 548 -19.67 10.49 5.77
CA GLU A 548 -19.95 11.88 5.39
C GLU A 548 -19.97 11.96 3.86
N LEU A 549 -21.06 12.49 3.32
CA LEU A 549 -21.30 12.58 1.89
C LEU A 549 -21.68 14.01 1.51
N ARG A 550 -21.41 14.39 0.26
CA ARG A 550 -21.85 15.66 -0.33
C ARG A 550 -22.58 15.42 -1.65
N GLY A 551 -23.69 16.11 -1.87
CA GLY A 551 -24.46 15.94 -3.09
C GLY A 551 -25.71 16.81 -3.16
N TYR A 552 -26.81 16.22 -3.63
CA TYR A 552 -28.08 16.90 -3.88
C TYR A 552 -29.29 15.98 -3.64
N TYR A 553 -30.48 16.58 -3.58
CA TYR A 553 -31.75 15.86 -3.51
C TYR A 553 -32.12 15.32 -4.89
N LYS A 554 -32.48 14.04 -4.98
CA LYS A 554 -33.02 13.46 -6.21
C LYS A 554 -34.45 13.96 -6.39
N LEU A 555 -34.68 14.82 -7.38
CA LEU A 555 -36.01 15.28 -7.75
C LEU A 555 -36.74 14.16 -8.51
N VAL A 556 -38.03 13.97 -8.22
CA VAL A 556 -38.85 12.86 -8.75
C VAL A 556 -39.27 13.10 -10.21
N GLU A 557 -38.99 14.28 -10.80
CA GLU A 557 -39.35 14.61 -12.19
C GLU A 557 -38.40 14.01 -13.24
N ASP A 558 -37.25 13.46 -12.84
CA ASP A 558 -36.36 12.75 -13.75
C ASP A 558 -36.79 11.28 -13.92
N PHE A 559 -37.56 11.06 -15.00
CA PHE A 559 -38.00 9.79 -15.60
C PHE A 559 -39.09 8.99 -14.87
N TYR A 560 -40.35 9.34 -15.18
CA TYR A 560 -41.37 8.37 -15.59
C TYR A 560 -42.18 8.94 -16.76
N TYR A 561 -41.65 8.86 -17.99
CA TYR A 561 -42.54 8.66 -19.13
C TYR A 561 -42.88 7.17 -19.16
N THR A 562 -43.73 6.73 -18.23
CA THR A 562 -44.49 5.51 -18.46
C THR A 562 -45.49 5.86 -19.54
N GLY A 563 -45.27 5.36 -20.76
CA GLY A 563 -46.36 5.24 -21.72
C GLY A 563 -47.55 4.60 -21.00
N GLU A 564 -48.73 5.19 -21.23
CA GLU A 564 -50.06 4.74 -20.78
C GLU A 564 -50.09 3.84 -19.54
N ILE A 565 -50.51 4.41 -18.40
CA ILE A 565 -50.98 3.62 -17.27
C ILE A 565 -52.27 2.92 -17.72
N ILE A 566 -52.17 1.62 -18.04
CA ILE A 566 -53.34 0.74 -18.08
C ILE A 566 -53.72 0.45 -16.63
N ALA A 567 -54.76 1.12 -16.15
CA ALA A 567 -55.37 0.84 -14.86
C ALA A 567 -56.14 -0.48 -14.98
N GLY A 568 -55.57 -1.55 -14.45
CA GLY A 568 -56.26 -2.83 -14.29
C GLY A 568 -55.28 -3.94 -13.96
N GLU A 569 -55.09 -4.21 -12.67
CA GLU A 569 -55.38 -5.53 -12.11
C GLU A 569 -55.31 -5.51 -10.57
N GLU A 570 -56.23 -6.27 -10.01
CA GLU A 570 -56.85 -6.26 -8.69
C GLU A 570 -55.95 -6.31 -7.44
N PHE A 571 -56.39 -5.58 -6.40
CA PHE A 571 -56.10 -5.90 -5.00
C PHE A 571 -56.70 -7.28 -4.67
N GLY A 572 -55.85 -8.22 -4.24
CA GLY A 572 -56.28 -9.49 -3.65
C GLY A 572 -55.68 -9.64 -2.25
N GLU A 573 -56.54 -9.58 -1.24
CA GLU A 573 -56.25 -9.89 0.16
C GLU A 573 -55.86 -11.38 0.34
N MET A 574 -54.72 -11.64 1.00
CA MET A 574 -54.62 -12.48 2.20
C MET A 574 -53.23 -12.36 2.86
#